data_AF-A0AAQ3QJT2-F1
#
_entry.id   AF-A0AAQ3QJT2-F1
#
_cell.length_a   1.000
_cell.length_b   1.000
_cell.length_c   1.000
_cell.angle_alpha   90.00
_cell.angle_beta   90.00
_cell.angle_gamma   90.00
#
_symmetry.space_group_name_H-M   'P 1'
#
loop_
_entity.id
_entity.type
_entity.pdbx_description
1 polymer ?
#
loop_
_entity_poly.entity_id
_entity_poly.type
_entity_poly.pdbx_seq_one_letter_code
_entity_poly.pdbx_strand_id
1 'polypeptide(L)'
;MGSALFYSALPLGINSTYWCNKTKEILTEESNQRNRKIKTNSIILVRFDLVLFVVSDGRAPLCERCIELELLCTMSFGQTMVTWNCLRILAYYSLSVLNFEIERRTAYLDYVYRDAADGPLWNDTAYRFNQSVATRAHPNYVLPPPPTSDRSIILLNTQNRVDGYMKWSLNNVSFNLPHTPYLIIVKENLRHVFDQRPAPETYDYRNYDIYAEPKNPNATTGTSIYRLGFNTTVDVILQNAKMLGNSTSETYPWHLHGHDFWVLAHGDENFDPERDLRRYNLVDPIMKNTVAVHPFGWTALQFRADNPGVWPFHCHIESHFFMGMGVVFAEGVDRVGKLPSSIMGCGESKGFGRP
;
A
#
# COMPACT_ATOMS: atom_id res chain seq x y z
N MET A 1 -49.97 -0.54 34.12
CA MET A 1 -48.92 -1.23 34.90
C MET A 1 -48.45 -2.37 34.00
N GLY A 2 -47.46 -2.16 33.12
CA GLY A 2 -46.01 -2.21 33.43
C GLY A 2 -45.68 -3.63 33.92
N SER A 3 -45.03 -4.52 33.17
CA SER A 3 -43.69 -4.38 32.58
C SER A 3 -43.45 -5.50 31.56
N ALA A 4 -42.84 -5.21 30.41
CA ALA A 4 -42.24 -6.21 29.53
C ALA A 4 -40.81 -5.77 29.17
N LEU A 5 -39.88 -6.70 29.37
CA LEU A 5 -38.46 -6.61 29.11
C LEU A 5 -38.21 -6.48 27.59
N PHE A 6 -37.49 -5.44 27.18
CA PHE A 6 -37.01 -5.28 25.80
C PHE A 6 -35.67 -6.01 25.63
N TYR A 7 -35.66 -7.02 24.76
CA TYR A 7 -34.45 -7.53 24.12
C TYR A 7 -34.12 -6.66 22.90
N SER A 8 -32.87 -6.21 22.84
CA SER A 8 -32.24 -5.50 21.73
C SER A 8 -31.96 -6.43 20.55
N ALA A 9 -32.39 -6.05 19.35
CA ALA A 9 -31.92 -6.62 18.09
C ALA A 9 -31.61 -5.50 17.08
N LEU A 10 -30.30 -5.30 16.85
CA LEU A 10 -29.58 -4.83 15.65
C LEU A 10 -30.35 -4.04 14.56
N PRO A 11 -29.83 -2.87 14.15
CA PRO A 11 -29.85 -2.47 12.75
C PRO A 11 -28.53 -2.88 12.08
N LEU A 12 -28.65 -3.72 11.06
CA LEU A 12 -27.61 -4.11 10.12
C LEU A 12 -26.99 -2.88 9.46
N GLY A 13 -25.69 -2.69 9.66
CA GLY A 13 -24.89 -1.71 8.95
C GLY A 13 -24.76 -2.12 7.48
N ILE A 14 -25.26 -1.29 6.58
CA ILE A 14 -24.98 -1.38 5.15
C ILE A 14 -23.58 -0.81 4.95
N ASN A 15 -22.63 -1.70 4.66
CA ASN A 15 -21.28 -1.35 4.26
C ASN A 15 -21.25 -1.33 2.72
N SER A 16 -21.24 -0.15 2.11
CA SER A 16 -20.99 0.00 0.68
C SER A 16 -20.09 1.20 0.43
N THR A 17 -18.78 0.95 0.37
CA THR A 17 -17.79 1.87 -0.20
C THR A 17 -17.66 1.53 -1.68
N TYR A 18 -18.30 2.31 -2.56
CA TYR A 18 -18.00 2.30 -3.99
C TYR A 18 -17.41 3.66 -4.38
N TRP A 19 -16.16 3.60 -4.87
CA TRP A 19 -15.45 4.72 -5.45
C TRP A 19 -16.09 5.11 -6.80
N CYS A 20 -16.67 6.30 -6.87
CA CYS A 20 -17.14 6.87 -8.13
C CYS A 20 -15.93 7.48 -8.88
N ASN A 21 -15.37 6.70 -9.79
CA ASN A 21 -14.23 7.11 -10.61
C ASN A 21 -14.75 7.81 -11.88
N LYS A 22 -15.11 9.10 -11.79
CA LYS A 22 -15.39 9.93 -12.98
C LYS A 22 -15.22 11.45 -12.80
N THR A 23 -14.27 11.88 -11.99
CA THR A 23 -13.90 13.30 -11.82
C THR A 23 -12.68 13.74 -12.63
N LYS A 24 -12.04 12.84 -13.39
CA LYS A 24 -10.83 13.14 -14.19
C LYS A 24 -11.07 13.48 -15.66
N GLU A 25 -12.27 13.25 -16.21
CA GLU A 25 -12.53 13.51 -17.64
C GLU A 25 -13.11 14.89 -17.95
N ILE A 26 -13.56 15.66 -16.95
CA ILE A 26 -14.16 17.01 -17.20
C ILE A 26 -13.13 18.14 -17.03
N LEU A 27 -12.01 17.89 -16.34
CA LEU A 27 -10.96 18.91 -16.11
C LEU A 27 -9.97 19.07 -17.28
N THR A 28 -10.07 18.23 -18.31
CA THR A 28 -9.20 18.29 -19.52
C THR A 28 -9.83 19.00 -20.72
N GLU A 29 -11.13 19.31 -20.72
CA GLU A 29 -11.75 20.07 -21.81
C GLU A 29 -11.81 21.59 -21.55
N GLU A 30 -11.69 22.06 -20.31
CA GLU A 30 -11.68 23.49 -20.00
C GLU A 30 -10.28 24.14 -20.02
N SER A 31 -9.19 23.36 -20.15
CA SER A 31 -7.84 23.95 -20.26
C SER A 31 -7.55 24.59 -21.63
N ASN A 32 -8.50 24.59 -22.57
CA ASN A 32 -8.34 25.16 -23.91
C ASN A 32 -9.16 26.44 -24.18
N GLN A 33 -9.77 27.05 -23.16
CA GLN A 33 -10.41 28.36 -23.31
C GLN A 33 -9.92 29.40 -22.28
N ARG A 34 -8.90 30.15 -22.70
CA ARG A 34 -8.63 31.58 -22.39
C ARG A 34 -8.88 32.10 -20.96
N ASN A 35 -7.77 32.36 -20.26
CA ASN A 35 -7.49 33.60 -19.50
C ASN A 35 -8.70 34.37 -18.94
N ARG A 36 -9.18 34.03 -17.74
CA ARG A 36 -9.76 35.01 -16.79
C ARG A 36 -9.43 34.64 -15.34
N LYS A 37 -8.79 35.58 -14.63
CA LYS A 37 -8.64 35.58 -13.17
C LYS A 37 -10.03 35.56 -12.52
N ILE A 38 -10.32 34.56 -11.68
CA ILE A 38 -11.47 34.58 -10.78
C ILE A 38 -10.96 34.82 -9.36
N LYS A 39 -11.41 35.93 -8.76
CA LYS A 39 -11.17 36.29 -7.35
C LYS A 39 -12.03 35.38 -6.47
N THR A 40 -11.41 34.76 -5.46
CA THR A 40 -12.07 33.99 -4.40
C THR A 40 -12.84 34.91 -3.46
N ASN A 41 -14.17 34.79 -3.43
CA ASN A 41 -15.05 34.99 -2.27
C ASN A 41 -16.54 34.81 -2.66
N SER A 42 -16.93 33.57 -2.98
CA SER A 42 -18.35 33.21 -3.15
C SER A 42 -18.63 31.91 -2.40
N ILE A 43 -19.44 32.01 -1.35
CA ILE A 43 -19.99 30.88 -0.59
C ILE A 43 -20.98 30.14 -1.50
N ILE A 44 -20.75 28.85 -1.75
CA ILE A 44 -21.67 27.99 -2.48
C ILE A 44 -22.70 27.44 -1.48
N LEU A 45 -23.94 27.90 -1.57
CA LEU A 45 -25.08 27.30 -0.85
C LEU A 45 -25.63 26.13 -1.68
N VAL A 46 -25.48 24.91 -1.16
CA VAL A 46 -26.08 23.71 -1.75
C VAL A 46 -27.43 23.46 -1.07
N ARG A 47 -28.51 23.46 -1.85
CA ARG A 47 -29.87 23.15 -1.40
C ARG A 47 -30.22 21.74 -1.85
N PHE A 48 -30.60 20.87 -0.92
CA PHE A 48 -31.12 19.54 -1.22
C PHE A 48 -32.64 19.56 -1.05
N ASP A 49 -33.39 19.41 -2.14
CA ASP A 49 -34.84 19.20 -2.10
C ASP A 49 -35.11 17.71 -2.40
N LEU A 50 -35.76 17.02 -1.46
CA LEU A 50 -36.10 15.60 -1.57
C LEU A 50 -37.52 15.49 -2.16
N VAL A 51 -37.68 14.83 -3.32
CA VAL A 51 -39.00 14.55 -3.92
C VAL A 51 -39.11 13.06 -4.19
N LEU A 52 -40.14 12.43 -3.62
CA LEU A 52 -40.40 10.99 -3.69
C LEU A 52 -41.48 10.71 -4.76
N PHE A 53 -41.23 9.79 -5.69
CA PHE A 53 -42.24 9.26 -6.62
C PHE A 53 -42.37 7.75 -6.45
N VAL A 54 -43.60 7.23 -6.53
CA VAL A 54 -43.91 5.79 -6.43
C VAL A 54 -44.48 5.31 -7.77
N VAL A 55 -43.84 4.34 -8.41
CA VAL A 55 -44.35 3.66 -9.62
C VAL A 55 -44.56 2.19 -9.30
N SER A 56 -45.73 1.64 -9.66
CA SER A 56 -46.12 0.24 -9.42
C SER A 56 -46.36 -0.46 -10.76
N ASP A 57 -45.56 -1.48 -11.10
CA ASP A 57 -45.84 -2.37 -12.24
C ASP A 57 -46.36 -3.74 -11.74
N GLY A 58 -47.39 -4.25 -12.42
CA GLY A 58 -48.38 -5.18 -11.86
C GLY A 58 -48.35 -6.61 -12.38
N ARG A 59 -47.19 -7.25 -12.61
CA ARG A 59 -47.13 -8.65 -13.08
C ARG A 59 -46.02 -9.50 -12.46
N ALA A 60 -46.32 -10.23 -11.38
CA ALA A 60 -45.73 -11.54 -11.01
C ALA A 60 -46.48 -12.19 -9.82
N PRO A 61 -46.76 -13.52 -9.81
CA PRO A 61 -47.35 -14.20 -8.66
C PRO A 61 -46.31 -14.94 -7.80
N LEU A 62 -46.53 -14.89 -6.47
CA LEU A 62 -45.92 -15.72 -5.40
C LEU A 62 -44.48 -15.40 -4.92
N CYS A 63 -44.22 -14.13 -4.56
CA CYS A 63 -43.49 -13.65 -3.37
C CYS A 63 -43.42 -12.10 -3.42
N GLU A 64 -43.17 -11.46 -2.28
CA GLU A 64 -43.24 -10.02 -1.94
C GLU A 64 -42.95 -9.00 -3.07
N ARG A 65 -43.78 -7.94 -3.17
CA ARG A 65 -43.66 -6.87 -4.18
C ARG A 65 -42.34 -6.10 -4.01
N CYS A 66 -41.54 -5.99 -5.08
CA CYS A 66 -40.41 -5.06 -5.14
C CYS A 66 -40.92 -3.61 -5.32
N ILE A 67 -40.43 -2.68 -4.51
CA ILE A 67 -40.52 -1.23 -4.79
C ILE A 67 -39.14 -0.80 -5.29
N GLU A 68 -39.07 -0.29 -6.52
CA GLU A 68 -37.88 0.43 -6.98
C GLU A 68 -37.93 1.86 -6.41
N LEU A 69 -36.92 2.23 -5.63
CA LEU A 69 -36.70 3.61 -5.18
C LEU A 69 -35.57 4.21 -6.04
N GLU A 70 -35.90 5.19 -6.87
CA GLU A 70 -34.93 6.00 -7.59
C GLU A 70 -34.63 7.29 -6.82
N LEU A 71 -33.35 7.49 -6.46
CA LEU A 71 -32.87 8.76 -5.92
C LEU A 71 -32.31 9.63 -7.05
N LEU A 72 -33.02 10.71 -7.35
CA LEU A 72 -32.54 11.77 -8.24
C LEU A 72 -31.80 12.82 -7.43
N CYS A 73 -30.53 13.08 -7.78
CA CYS A 73 -29.80 14.22 -7.28
C CYS A 73 -29.82 15.33 -8.33
N THR A 74 -30.16 16.55 -7.89
CA THR A 74 -30.11 17.78 -8.70
C THR A 74 -28.97 18.65 -8.22
N MET A 75 -28.11 19.08 -9.14
CA MET A 75 -27.18 20.19 -8.90
C MET A 75 -27.59 21.37 -9.78
N SER A 76 -27.62 22.56 -9.18
CA SER A 76 -27.93 23.82 -9.87
C SER A 76 -26.68 24.68 -9.95
N PHE A 77 -26.35 25.11 -11.18
CA PHE A 77 -25.38 26.16 -11.44
C PHE A 77 -26.11 27.32 -12.13
N GLY A 78 -26.56 28.30 -11.36
CA GLY A 78 -27.36 29.40 -11.89
C GLY A 78 -28.69 28.91 -12.49
N GLN A 79 -29.03 29.33 -13.72
CA GLN A 79 -30.31 28.99 -14.38
C GLN A 79 -30.35 27.59 -15.01
N THR A 80 -29.27 26.80 -14.92
CA THR A 80 -29.20 25.47 -15.51
C THR A 80 -29.29 24.41 -14.41
N MET A 81 -30.21 23.47 -14.57
CA MET A 81 -30.41 22.35 -13.65
C MET A 81 -29.95 21.08 -14.34
N VAL A 82 -29.10 20.30 -13.67
CA VAL A 82 -28.67 19.01 -14.19
C VAL A 82 -29.03 17.91 -13.19
N THR A 83 -29.71 16.88 -13.70
CA THR A 83 -30.25 15.74 -12.97
C THR A 83 -29.48 14.47 -13.32
N TRP A 84 -29.19 13.64 -12.33
CA TRP A 84 -28.65 12.30 -12.56
C TRP A 84 -29.05 11.33 -11.45
N ASN A 85 -29.08 10.05 -11.79
CA ASN A 85 -29.40 8.96 -10.88
C ASN A 85 -28.19 8.66 -10.00
N CYS A 86 -28.34 8.87 -8.69
CA CYS A 86 -27.24 8.68 -7.74
C CYS A 86 -27.27 7.31 -7.05
N LEU A 87 -28.41 6.62 -7.00
CA LEU A 87 -28.52 5.34 -6.30
C LEU A 87 -29.71 4.50 -6.78
N ARG A 88 -29.50 3.19 -6.92
CA ARG A 88 -30.56 2.18 -7.17
C ARG A 88 -30.58 1.25 -5.95
N ILE A 89 -31.64 1.32 -5.14
CA ILE A 89 -31.81 0.44 -3.96
C ILE A 89 -32.96 -0.54 -4.23
N LEU A 90 -32.69 -1.83 -4.12
CA LEU A 90 -33.72 -2.87 -3.99
C LEU A 90 -33.95 -3.10 -2.50
N ALA A 91 -35.14 -2.75 -2.00
CA ALA A 91 -35.53 -3.00 -0.62
C ALA A 91 -36.67 -4.03 -0.58
N TYR A 92 -36.51 -5.06 0.26
CA TYR A 92 -37.56 -6.02 0.58
C TYR A 92 -38.29 -5.55 1.84
N TYR A 93 -39.63 -5.43 1.78
CA TYR A 93 -40.46 -5.11 2.94
C TYR A 93 -41.67 -6.05 3.03
N SER A 94 -41.94 -6.51 4.25
CA SER A 94 -43.22 -7.11 4.65
C SER A 94 -44.22 -5.99 4.99
N LEU A 95 -45.41 -6.03 4.41
CA LEU A 95 -46.46 -5.03 4.57
C LEU A 95 -47.08 -5.09 5.98
N SER A 96 -46.74 -4.15 6.84
CA SER A 96 -47.64 -3.67 7.90
C SER A 96 -47.95 -2.20 7.65
N VAL A 97 -49.21 -1.91 7.37
CA VAL A 97 -49.75 -0.58 7.07
C VAL A 97 -49.49 0.37 8.25
N LEU A 98 -48.61 1.35 8.06
CA LEU A 98 -48.46 2.50 8.94
C LEU A 98 -48.70 3.77 8.11
N ASN A 99 -49.86 4.38 8.33
CA ASN A 99 -50.18 5.71 7.84
C ASN A 99 -49.20 6.70 8.50
N PHE A 100 -48.23 7.23 7.74
CA PHE A 100 -47.41 8.34 8.18
C PHE A 100 -47.93 9.64 7.56
N GLU A 101 -48.51 10.48 8.42
CA GLU A 101 -48.91 11.85 8.12
C GLU A 101 -47.64 12.72 8.12
N ILE A 102 -47.35 13.40 7.00
CA ILE A 102 -46.12 14.20 6.83
C ILE A 102 -46.29 15.54 7.57
N GLU A 103 -45.96 15.59 8.86
CA GLU A 103 -45.70 16.86 9.55
C GLU A 103 -44.33 17.42 9.10
N ARG A 104 -44.33 18.54 8.36
CA ARG A 104 -43.11 19.30 8.10
C ARG A 104 -42.59 19.89 9.42
N ARG A 105 -41.61 19.25 10.05
CA ARG A 105 -40.81 19.86 11.12
C ARG A 105 -39.44 20.24 10.57
N THR A 106 -39.21 21.55 10.44
CA THR A 106 -37.90 22.12 10.19
C THR A 106 -37.11 22.06 11.50
N ALA A 107 -36.31 21.02 11.68
CA ALA A 107 -35.35 20.95 12.78
C ALA A 107 -34.05 21.62 12.33
N TYR A 108 -33.74 22.80 12.89
CA TYR A 108 -32.41 23.39 12.79
C TYR A 108 -31.49 22.62 13.75
N LEU A 109 -30.64 21.77 13.19
CA LEU A 109 -29.52 21.18 13.93
C LEU A 109 -28.38 22.20 13.94
N ASP A 110 -28.27 22.96 15.03
CA ASP A 110 -27.03 23.68 15.35
C ASP A 110 -25.94 22.66 15.67
N TYR A 111 -25.26 22.18 14.62
CA TYR A 111 -24.09 21.35 14.75
C TYR A 111 -22.94 22.26 15.17
N VAL A 112 -22.72 22.38 16.48
CA VAL A 112 -21.49 22.97 17.02
C VAL A 112 -20.35 22.08 16.55
N TYR A 113 -19.65 22.52 15.49
CA TYR A 113 -18.39 21.94 15.05
C TYR A 113 -17.40 22.17 16.20
N ARG A 114 -17.31 21.21 17.13
CA ARG A 114 -16.12 21.11 17.97
C ARG A 114 -15.00 20.87 16.99
N ASP A 115 -14.05 21.79 16.89
CA ASP A 115 -12.79 21.58 16.19
C ASP A 115 -12.20 20.26 16.68
N ALA A 116 -12.43 19.19 15.91
CA ALA A 116 -11.58 18.03 16.00
C ALA A 116 -10.20 18.57 15.64
N ALA A 117 -9.24 18.49 16.57
CA ALA A 117 -7.88 18.93 16.30
C ALA A 117 -7.47 18.37 14.94
N ASP A 118 -7.16 19.27 13.99
CA ASP A 118 -6.74 18.86 12.66
C ASP A 118 -5.64 17.81 12.81
N GLY A 119 -5.80 16.68 12.14
CA GLY A 119 -4.79 15.63 12.15
C GLY A 119 -3.42 16.18 11.74
N PRO A 120 -2.33 15.45 12.02
CA PRO A 120 -0.99 15.87 11.59
C PRO A 120 -0.97 16.14 10.07
N LEU A 121 -0.17 17.11 9.66
CA LEU A 121 0.02 17.40 8.25
C LEU A 121 0.54 16.16 7.52
N TRP A 122 0.11 15.96 6.28
CA TRP A 122 0.51 14.80 5.48
C TRP A 122 2.03 14.69 5.29
N ASN A 123 2.75 15.83 5.35
CA ASN A 123 4.20 15.94 5.20
C ASN A 123 4.95 16.01 6.54
N ASP A 124 4.28 15.80 7.68
CA ASP A 124 4.95 15.73 8.98
C ASP A 124 5.69 14.39 9.12
N THR A 125 6.97 14.41 8.76
CA THR A 125 7.84 13.23 8.79
C THR A 125 8.11 12.77 10.23
N ALA A 126 8.21 13.70 11.17
CA ALA A 126 8.46 13.42 12.58
C ALA A 126 7.27 12.69 13.22
N TYR A 127 6.04 13.12 12.95
CA TYR A 127 4.85 12.44 13.44
C TYR A 127 4.78 10.99 12.95
N ARG A 128 5.01 10.75 11.65
CA ARG A 128 4.97 9.39 11.07
C ARG A 128 6.10 8.50 11.61
N PHE A 129 7.29 9.07 11.85
CA PHE A 129 8.40 8.36 12.48
C PHE A 129 8.02 7.94 13.91
N ASN A 130 7.52 8.87 14.72
CA ASN A 130 7.07 8.61 16.09
C ASN A 130 5.95 7.57 16.13
N GLN A 131 4.99 7.63 15.21
CA GLN A 131 3.94 6.61 15.08
C GLN A 131 4.54 5.23 14.76
N SER A 132 5.54 5.16 13.88
CA SER A 132 6.22 3.91 13.53
C SER A 132 6.96 3.33 14.74
N VAL A 133 7.71 4.18 15.46
CA VAL A 133 8.43 3.81 16.70
C VAL A 133 7.48 3.38 17.82
N ALA A 134 6.26 3.92 17.88
CA ALA A 134 5.26 3.56 18.90
C ALA A 134 4.41 2.34 18.53
N THR A 135 4.42 1.89 17.27
CA THR A 135 3.57 0.78 16.83
C THR A 135 4.03 -0.54 17.46
N ARG A 136 3.10 -1.25 18.10
CA ARG A 136 3.32 -2.57 18.71
C ARG A 136 2.24 -3.54 18.26
N ALA A 137 2.51 -4.83 18.41
CA ALA A 137 1.47 -5.84 18.25
C ALA A 137 0.38 -5.63 19.32
N HIS A 138 -0.87 -5.97 18.96
CA HIS A 138 -1.93 -6.00 19.96
C HIS A 138 -1.59 -7.07 21.02
N PRO A 139 -1.75 -6.82 22.33
CA PRO A 139 -1.28 -7.72 23.39
C PRO A 139 -1.76 -9.17 23.27
N ASN A 140 -2.98 -9.37 22.77
CA ASN A 140 -3.56 -10.71 22.58
C ASN A 140 -3.06 -11.46 21.32
N TYR A 141 -2.29 -10.79 20.45
CA TYR A 141 -1.85 -11.31 19.15
C TYR A 141 -0.34 -11.14 18.94
N VAL A 142 0.43 -11.10 20.03
CA VAL A 142 1.89 -11.04 19.98
C VAL A 142 2.44 -12.39 19.49
N LEU A 143 3.14 -12.37 18.37
CA LEU A 143 3.98 -13.49 17.94
C LEU A 143 5.44 -13.10 18.18
N PRO A 144 6.15 -13.69 19.14
CA PRO A 144 7.54 -13.32 19.40
C PRO A 144 8.46 -13.79 18.26
N PRO A 145 9.40 -12.96 17.80
CA PRO A 145 10.41 -13.35 16.82
C PRO A 145 11.42 -14.33 17.44
N PRO A 146 12.12 -15.14 16.62
CA PRO A 146 13.34 -15.81 17.05
C PRO A 146 14.32 -14.81 17.72
N PRO A 147 15.00 -15.18 18.82
CA PRO A 147 15.83 -14.25 19.59
C PRO A 147 17.14 -13.86 18.91
N THR A 148 17.56 -14.63 17.90
CA THR A 148 18.79 -14.43 17.15
C THR A 148 18.52 -14.61 15.66
N SER A 149 19.27 -13.89 14.84
CA SER A 149 19.26 -14.05 13.39
C SER A 149 20.41 -14.93 12.92
N ASP A 150 20.18 -15.74 11.90
CA ASP A 150 21.22 -16.56 11.26
C ASP A 150 21.99 -15.75 10.21
N ARG A 151 21.38 -14.68 9.68
CA ARG A 151 21.98 -13.81 8.65
C ARG A 151 21.43 -12.40 8.73
N SER A 152 22.30 -11.41 8.59
CA SER A 152 21.92 -9.99 8.55
C SER A 152 22.34 -9.36 7.23
N ILE A 153 21.40 -8.68 6.57
CA ILE A 153 21.59 -7.99 5.28
C ILE A 153 21.28 -6.51 5.49
N ILE A 154 22.22 -5.63 5.17
CA ILE A 154 22.05 -4.17 5.27
C ILE A 154 21.95 -3.60 3.86
N LEU A 155 20.81 -2.98 3.53
CA LEU A 155 20.47 -2.46 2.22
C LEU A 155 20.43 -0.93 2.26
N LEU A 156 21.47 -0.29 1.71
CA LEU A 156 21.51 1.15 1.49
C LEU A 156 20.65 1.53 0.29
N ASN A 157 19.67 2.40 0.53
CA ASN A 157 18.77 2.93 -0.48
C ASN A 157 19.35 4.23 -1.04
N THR A 158 19.68 4.25 -2.32
CA THR A 158 20.21 5.46 -2.99
C THR A 158 19.53 5.70 -4.32
N GLN A 159 19.43 6.97 -4.70
CA GLN A 159 19.15 7.37 -6.07
C GLN A 159 20.49 7.59 -6.78
N ASN A 160 20.65 7.05 -7.99
CA ASN A 160 21.89 7.09 -8.75
C ASN A 160 21.59 7.31 -10.23
N ARG A 161 22.63 7.32 -11.04
CA ARG A 161 22.55 7.18 -12.50
C ARG A 161 23.07 5.81 -12.93
N VAL A 162 22.48 5.27 -13.99
CA VAL A 162 23.05 4.14 -14.75
C VAL A 162 22.94 4.51 -16.23
N ASP A 163 24.08 4.50 -16.93
CA ASP A 163 24.16 4.89 -18.35
C ASP A 163 23.52 6.27 -18.65
N GLY A 164 23.67 7.21 -17.71
CA GLY A 164 23.12 8.56 -17.80
C GLY A 164 21.65 8.71 -17.38
N TYR A 165 20.92 7.61 -17.14
CA TYR A 165 19.52 7.63 -16.70
C TYR A 165 19.41 7.57 -15.19
N MET A 166 18.46 8.32 -14.62
CA MET A 166 18.13 8.24 -13.20
C MET A 166 17.59 6.85 -12.85
N LYS A 167 18.13 6.26 -11.79
CA LYS A 167 17.78 4.92 -11.28
C LYS A 167 17.78 4.94 -9.75
N TRP A 168 17.20 3.91 -9.17
CA TRP A 168 17.34 3.59 -7.76
C TRP A 168 18.21 2.35 -7.61
N SER A 169 19.01 2.31 -6.56
CA SER A 169 19.88 1.19 -6.30
C SER A 169 19.92 0.82 -4.83
N LEU A 170 20.22 -0.45 -4.60
CA LEU A 170 20.47 -1.02 -3.29
C LEU A 170 21.93 -1.42 -3.26
N ASN A 171 22.70 -0.87 -2.31
CA ASN A 171 24.15 -1.12 -2.21
C ASN A 171 24.88 -0.93 -3.56
N ASN A 172 24.54 0.15 -4.29
CA ASN A 172 25.10 0.50 -5.60
C ASN A 172 24.76 -0.44 -6.77
N VAL A 173 23.73 -1.30 -6.60
CA VAL A 173 23.18 -2.16 -7.65
C VAL A 173 21.72 -1.81 -7.90
N SER A 174 21.42 -1.30 -9.10
CA SER A 174 20.07 -1.09 -9.62
C SER A 174 19.51 -2.41 -10.10
N PHE A 175 18.38 -2.82 -9.54
CA PHE A 175 17.74 -4.08 -9.92
C PHE A 175 17.19 -4.02 -11.34
N ASN A 176 17.29 -5.14 -12.04
CA ASN A 176 16.64 -5.36 -13.32
C ASN A 176 16.05 -6.77 -13.37
N LEU A 177 14.97 -6.93 -14.13
CA LEU A 177 14.31 -8.22 -14.31
C LEU A 177 14.87 -8.92 -15.55
N PRO A 178 15.31 -10.19 -15.44
CA PRO A 178 15.64 -10.99 -16.61
C PRO A 178 14.39 -11.32 -17.42
N HIS A 179 14.57 -11.63 -18.70
CA HIS A 179 13.48 -12.03 -19.59
C HIS A 179 12.91 -13.43 -19.28
N THR A 180 13.67 -14.26 -18.56
CA THR A 180 13.22 -15.57 -18.06
C THR A 180 12.81 -15.41 -16.59
N PRO A 181 11.65 -15.96 -16.16
CA PRO A 181 11.20 -15.84 -14.77
C PRO A 181 12.19 -16.44 -13.77
N TYR A 182 12.51 -15.72 -12.68
CA TYR A 182 13.51 -16.16 -11.70
C TYR A 182 13.22 -17.53 -11.09
N LEU A 183 11.95 -17.86 -10.81
CA LEU A 183 11.60 -19.17 -10.28
C LEU A 183 12.04 -20.30 -11.22
N ILE A 184 11.83 -20.14 -12.52
CA ILE A 184 12.26 -21.10 -13.54
C ILE A 184 13.79 -21.11 -13.63
N ILE A 185 14.43 -19.93 -13.66
CA ILE A 185 15.89 -19.81 -13.68
C ILE A 185 16.53 -20.63 -12.57
N VAL A 186 16.05 -20.49 -11.34
CA VAL A 186 16.64 -21.17 -10.17
C VAL A 186 16.25 -22.64 -10.16
N LYS A 187 15.00 -23.00 -10.48
CA LYS A 187 14.53 -24.39 -10.46
C LYS A 187 15.20 -25.27 -11.52
N GLU A 188 15.34 -24.74 -12.74
CA GLU A 188 15.95 -25.42 -13.89
C GLU A 188 17.46 -25.16 -13.98
N ASN A 189 18.04 -24.48 -12.98
CA ASN A 189 19.48 -24.22 -12.88
C ASN A 189 20.08 -23.50 -14.11
N LEU A 190 19.37 -22.50 -14.65
CA LEU A 190 19.77 -21.71 -15.82
C LEU A 190 20.78 -20.60 -15.45
N ARG A 191 22.00 -21.01 -15.05
CA ARG A 191 23.05 -20.12 -14.50
C ARG A 191 23.55 -19.02 -15.45
N HIS A 192 23.29 -19.12 -16.74
CA HIS A 192 23.74 -18.14 -17.74
C HIS A 192 22.78 -16.96 -17.92
N VAL A 193 21.59 -17.00 -17.30
CA VAL A 193 20.51 -16.01 -17.53
C VAL A 193 20.57 -14.83 -16.55
N PHE A 194 21.33 -14.95 -15.47
CA PHE A 194 21.41 -13.95 -14.41
C PHE A 194 22.83 -13.85 -13.84
N ASP A 195 23.09 -12.74 -13.15
CA ASP A 195 24.38 -12.50 -12.51
C ASP A 195 24.63 -13.54 -11.39
N GLN A 196 25.70 -14.33 -11.55
CA GLN A 196 26.10 -15.32 -10.55
C GLN A 196 26.85 -14.69 -9.37
N ARG A 197 27.29 -13.44 -9.49
CA ARG A 197 27.95 -12.74 -8.39
C ARG A 197 26.97 -12.58 -7.23
N PRO A 198 27.39 -12.91 -5.99
CA PRO A 198 26.59 -12.65 -4.81
C PRO A 198 26.18 -11.17 -4.77
N ALA A 199 24.90 -10.93 -4.49
CA ALA A 199 24.43 -9.56 -4.29
C ALA A 199 25.10 -8.97 -3.04
N PRO A 200 25.49 -7.68 -3.05
CA PRO A 200 26.16 -7.06 -1.91
C PRO A 200 25.24 -6.99 -0.70
N GLU A 201 25.64 -7.63 0.41
CA GLU A 201 24.84 -7.71 1.65
C GLU A 201 25.05 -6.53 2.59
N THR A 202 25.98 -5.63 2.28
CA THR A 202 26.28 -4.46 3.09
C THR A 202 26.95 -3.37 2.26
N TYR A 203 27.15 -2.21 2.89
CA TYR A 203 27.92 -1.07 2.41
C TYR A 203 28.87 -0.62 3.52
N ASP A 204 29.71 0.38 3.25
CA ASP A 204 30.59 0.98 4.26
C ASP A 204 29.79 1.83 5.26
N TYR A 205 28.96 1.18 6.08
CA TYR A 205 28.05 1.83 7.02
C TYR A 205 28.77 2.65 8.09
N ARG A 206 30.07 2.47 8.31
CA ARG A 206 30.82 3.30 9.26
C ARG A 206 31.19 4.66 8.68
N ASN A 207 31.52 4.72 7.39
CA ASN A 207 32.02 5.95 6.76
C ASN A 207 31.08 6.56 5.73
N TYR A 208 29.94 5.92 5.45
CA TYR A 208 28.95 6.47 4.52
C TYR A 208 28.18 7.62 5.16
N ASP A 209 28.26 8.80 4.55
CA ASP A 209 27.48 9.96 4.96
C ASP A 209 26.11 9.94 4.26
N ILE A 210 25.06 9.63 5.02
CA ILE A 210 23.68 9.58 4.53
C ILE A 210 23.08 10.96 4.26
N TYR A 211 23.74 12.05 4.69
CA TYR A 211 23.32 13.44 4.49
C TYR A 211 24.04 14.10 3.30
N ALA A 212 25.11 13.49 2.79
CA ALA A 212 25.81 13.93 1.60
C ALA A 212 25.22 13.35 0.31
N GLU A 213 25.59 13.93 -0.84
CA GLU A 213 25.29 13.32 -2.13
C GLU A 213 25.85 11.88 -2.19
N PRO A 214 25.15 10.94 -2.85
CA PRO A 214 25.61 9.57 -2.97
C PRO A 214 27.05 9.50 -3.46
N LYS A 215 27.95 8.89 -2.66
CA LYS A 215 29.39 8.76 -2.97
C LYS A 215 29.64 8.13 -4.34
N ASN A 216 28.76 7.21 -4.72
CA ASN A 216 28.75 6.60 -6.05
C ASN A 216 27.56 7.16 -6.85
N PRO A 217 27.73 8.27 -7.59
CA PRO A 217 26.64 8.82 -8.39
C PRO A 217 26.26 7.90 -9.55
N ASN A 218 27.16 7.00 -9.98
CA ASN A 218 26.91 5.99 -11.01
C ASN A 218 26.84 4.60 -10.39
N ALA A 219 25.67 3.99 -10.41
CA ALA A 219 25.44 2.62 -9.99
C ALA A 219 25.64 1.63 -11.15
N THR A 220 25.61 0.33 -10.82
CA THR A 220 25.59 -0.75 -11.82
C THR A 220 24.21 -1.37 -11.90
N THR A 221 23.84 -1.97 -13.04
CA THR A 221 22.63 -2.80 -13.12
C THR A 221 22.96 -4.24 -12.75
N GLY A 222 22.06 -4.93 -12.05
CA GLY A 222 22.24 -6.33 -11.67
C GLY A 222 20.94 -7.15 -11.66
N THR A 223 21.10 -8.46 -11.86
CA THR A 223 20.04 -9.48 -11.77
C THR A 223 20.38 -10.53 -10.70
N SER A 224 21.26 -10.18 -9.75
CA SER A 224 21.71 -11.07 -8.68
C SER A 224 20.56 -11.44 -7.74
N ILE A 225 20.65 -12.64 -7.17
CA ILE A 225 19.66 -13.22 -6.26
C ILE A 225 20.32 -13.40 -4.88
N TYR A 226 19.67 -12.94 -3.81
CA TYR A 226 20.09 -13.32 -2.46
C TYR A 226 19.52 -14.70 -2.16
N ARG A 227 20.39 -15.71 -2.16
CA ARG A 227 20.02 -17.08 -1.80
C ARG A 227 20.03 -17.23 -0.30
N LEU A 228 18.87 -17.49 0.31
CA LEU A 228 18.72 -17.69 1.74
C LEU A 228 18.71 -19.19 2.07
N GLY A 229 19.16 -19.53 3.28
CA GLY A 229 19.00 -20.90 3.77
C GLY A 229 17.54 -21.19 4.04
N PHE A 230 17.04 -22.37 3.68
CA PHE A 230 15.67 -22.73 4.02
C PHE A 230 15.52 -22.83 5.53
N ASN A 231 14.46 -22.23 6.07
CA ASN A 231 14.12 -22.16 7.50
C ASN A 231 15.16 -21.41 8.36
N THR A 232 15.99 -20.55 7.77
CA THR A 232 16.87 -19.64 8.52
C THR A 232 16.14 -18.35 8.91
N THR A 233 16.51 -17.77 10.04
CA THR A 233 16.08 -16.43 10.46
C THR A 233 16.96 -15.38 9.79
N VAL A 234 16.33 -14.39 9.14
CA VAL A 234 17.03 -13.36 8.37
C VAL A 234 16.61 -11.99 8.83
N ASP A 235 17.60 -11.17 9.18
CA ASP A 235 17.44 -9.76 9.45
C ASP A 235 17.76 -8.96 8.18
N VAL A 236 16.90 -7.99 7.89
CA VAL A 236 17.14 -7.01 6.83
C VAL A 236 17.05 -5.62 7.45
N ILE A 237 18.06 -4.81 7.19
CA ILE A 237 18.11 -3.42 7.63
C ILE A 237 18.06 -2.55 6.39
N LEU A 238 17.00 -1.76 6.28
CA LEU A 238 16.84 -0.76 5.24
C LEU A 238 17.46 0.54 5.74
N GLN A 239 18.58 0.99 5.15
CA GLN A 239 19.15 2.31 5.41
C GLN A 239 18.68 3.30 4.34
N ASN A 240 18.15 4.44 4.74
CA ASN A 240 17.82 5.55 3.85
C ASN A 240 18.95 6.59 3.80
N ALA A 241 19.06 7.28 2.67
CA ALA A 241 20.06 8.31 2.43
C ALA A 241 19.49 9.47 1.60
N LYS A 242 20.27 10.53 1.49
CA LYS A 242 20.00 11.65 0.60
C LYS A 242 19.92 11.20 -0.87
N MET A 243 19.01 11.80 -1.62
CA MET A 243 18.85 11.56 -3.04
C MET A 243 19.84 12.38 -3.89
N LEU A 244 20.20 11.85 -5.05
CA LEU A 244 21.13 12.50 -5.97
C LEU A 244 20.55 13.80 -6.54
N GLY A 245 21.25 14.92 -6.37
CA GLY A 245 20.86 16.22 -6.92
C GLY A 245 19.64 16.86 -6.25
N ASN A 246 19.20 16.33 -5.10
CA ASN A 246 18.12 16.89 -4.29
C ASN A 246 18.62 17.12 -2.86
N SER A 247 18.13 18.16 -2.19
CA SER A 247 18.51 18.46 -0.81
C SER A 247 17.87 17.54 0.24
N THR A 248 17.02 16.58 -0.16
CA THR A 248 16.23 15.76 0.76
C THR A 248 16.38 14.24 0.56
N SER A 249 15.88 13.51 1.55
CA SER A 249 15.62 12.07 1.55
C SER A 249 14.10 11.85 1.57
N GLU A 250 13.59 10.86 0.85
CA GLU A 250 12.15 10.54 0.80
C GLU A 250 11.81 9.38 1.75
N THR A 251 10.53 9.00 1.80
CA THR A 251 10.08 7.81 2.55
C THR A 251 9.80 6.69 1.58
N TYR A 252 10.35 5.50 1.82
CA TYR A 252 10.17 4.36 0.93
C TYR A 252 9.40 3.25 1.63
N PRO A 253 8.18 2.91 1.18
CA PRO A 253 7.48 1.71 1.66
C PRO A 253 8.12 0.48 1.02
N TRP A 254 8.67 -0.42 1.82
CA TRP A 254 9.27 -1.67 1.39
C TRP A 254 8.33 -2.83 1.64
N HIS A 255 8.08 -3.62 0.59
CA HIS A 255 7.16 -4.75 0.61
C HIS A 255 7.91 -6.05 0.31
N LEU A 256 7.69 -7.07 1.14
CA LEU A 256 8.24 -8.42 0.96
C LEU A 256 7.12 -9.36 0.49
N HIS A 257 7.38 -10.06 -0.61
CA HIS A 257 6.48 -11.09 -1.11
C HIS A 257 6.65 -12.39 -0.33
N GLY A 258 5.58 -13.18 -0.25
CA GLY A 258 5.61 -14.53 0.32
C GLY A 258 5.77 -14.62 1.84
N HIS A 259 5.93 -13.50 2.54
CA HIS A 259 6.19 -13.44 3.97
C HIS A 259 5.53 -12.22 4.62
N ASP A 260 5.09 -12.39 5.86
CA ASP A 260 5.07 -11.30 6.82
C ASP A 260 6.39 -11.30 7.61
N PHE A 261 6.77 -10.15 8.15
CA PHE A 261 8.00 -9.95 8.92
C PHE A 261 7.73 -9.14 10.18
N TRP A 262 8.53 -9.38 11.22
CA TRP A 262 8.55 -8.55 12.41
C TRP A 262 9.28 -7.24 12.13
N VAL A 263 8.66 -6.11 12.49
CA VAL A 263 9.34 -4.81 12.52
C VAL A 263 10.00 -4.64 13.88
N LEU A 264 11.33 -4.75 13.90
CA LEU A 264 12.09 -4.83 15.15
C LEU A 264 12.43 -3.47 15.72
N ALA A 265 12.86 -2.54 14.87
CA ALA A 265 13.26 -1.21 15.30
C ALA A 265 13.27 -0.22 14.15
N HIS A 266 13.20 1.06 14.52
CA HIS A 266 13.49 2.19 13.66
C HIS A 266 14.58 3.03 14.31
N GLY A 267 15.38 3.70 13.49
CA GLY A 267 16.29 4.73 13.96
C GLY A 267 16.34 5.89 12.98
N ASP A 268 16.59 7.06 13.53
CA ASP A 268 17.19 8.20 12.88
C ASP A 268 18.71 7.99 12.84
N GLU A 269 19.39 8.54 11.82
CA GLU A 269 20.82 8.35 11.53
C GLU A 269 21.18 7.08 10.75
N ASN A 270 22.48 6.82 10.64
CA ASN A 270 23.05 5.67 9.99
C ASN A 270 23.06 4.47 10.96
N PHE A 271 22.64 3.30 10.48
CA PHE A 271 22.61 2.08 11.27
C PHE A 271 24.02 1.62 11.63
N ASP A 272 24.24 1.36 12.91
CA ASP A 272 25.47 0.75 13.42
C ASP A 272 25.12 -0.54 14.17
N PRO A 273 25.50 -1.73 13.68
CA PRO A 273 25.21 -3.00 14.34
C PRO A 273 25.70 -3.07 15.79
N GLU A 274 26.84 -2.44 16.12
CA GLU A 274 27.38 -2.44 17.48
C GLU A 274 26.50 -1.62 18.43
N ARG A 275 25.82 -0.61 17.87
CA ARG A 275 24.97 0.30 18.62
C ARG A 275 23.50 -0.12 18.65
N ASP A 276 22.97 -0.56 17.52
CA ASP A 276 21.53 -0.53 17.26
C ASP A 276 20.86 -1.89 17.39
N LEU A 277 21.59 -3.01 17.32
CA LEU A 277 21.02 -4.35 17.53
C LEU A 277 20.33 -4.49 18.89
N ARG A 278 20.87 -3.85 19.93
CA ARG A 278 20.25 -3.83 21.28
C ARG A 278 18.92 -3.06 21.35
N ARG A 279 18.56 -2.29 20.31
CA ARG A 279 17.30 -1.53 20.24
C ARG A 279 16.16 -2.37 19.69
N TYR A 280 16.42 -3.60 19.24
CA TYR A 280 15.41 -4.47 18.67
C TYR A 280 14.34 -4.82 19.69
N ASN A 281 13.09 -4.60 19.32
CA ASN A 281 11.95 -5.09 20.07
C ASN A 281 11.73 -6.57 19.76
N LEU A 282 12.15 -7.44 20.67
CA LEU A 282 11.93 -8.89 20.59
C LEU A 282 10.77 -9.36 21.50
N VAL A 283 10.02 -8.43 22.10
CA VAL A 283 8.94 -8.74 23.06
C VAL A 283 7.59 -8.71 22.35
N ASP A 284 7.23 -7.57 21.77
CA ASP A 284 5.93 -7.33 21.12
C ASP A 284 6.02 -6.61 19.75
N PRO A 285 6.96 -6.99 18.86
CA PRO A 285 7.05 -6.38 17.54
C PRO A 285 5.80 -6.66 16.70
N ILE A 286 5.35 -5.65 15.96
CA ILE A 286 4.25 -5.79 15.00
C ILE A 286 4.73 -6.58 13.78
N MET A 287 3.91 -7.52 13.29
CA MET A 287 4.14 -8.14 12.00
C MET A 287 3.49 -7.35 10.87
N LYS A 288 4.21 -7.19 9.75
CA LYS A 288 3.74 -6.51 8.54
C LYS A 288 4.32 -7.22 7.31
N ASN A 289 3.70 -6.99 6.14
CA ASN A 289 4.33 -7.28 4.84
C ASN A 289 4.89 -6.01 4.17
N THR A 290 4.57 -4.83 4.70
CA THR A 290 5.03 -3.54 4.17
C THR A 290 5.43 -2.61 5.30
N VAL A 291 6.61 -2.00 5.21
CA VAL A 291 7.11 -1.05 6.22
C VAL A 291 7.81 0.14 5.56
N ALA A 292 7.61 1.33 6.10
CA ALA A 292 8.32 2.52 5.64
C ALA A 292 9.71 2.59 6.25
N VAL A 293 10.72 2.89 5.43
CA VAL A 293 11.97 3.50 5.90
C VAL A 293 11.85 5.02 5.76
N HIS A 294 12.03 5.74 6.87
CA HIS A 294 11.84 7.20 6.95
C HIS A 294 13.08 7.96 6.45
N PRO A 295 12.96 9.25 6.11
CA PRO A 295 14.08 10.06 5.63
C PRO A 295 15.27 10.02 6.59
N PHE A 296 16.48 9.83 6.05
CA PHE A 296 17.74 9.79 6.81
C PHE A 296 17.78 8.82 8.00
N GLY A 297 16.92 7.79 7.98
CA GLY A 297 16.85 6.79 9.04
C GLY A 297 16.99 5.37 8.51
N TRP A 298 16.80 4.42 9.40
CA TRP A 298 16.80 3.01 9.09
C TRP A 298 15.61 2.28 9.70
N THR A 299 15.29 1.11 9.16
CA THR A 299 14.26 0.21 9.68
C THR A 299 14.77 -1.21 9.62
N ALA A 300 14.76 -1.89 10.76
CA ALA A 300 15.16 -3.28 10.90
C ALA A 300 13.92 -4.19 10.91
N LEU A 301 13.97 -5.23 10.09
CA LEU A 301 12.94 -6.25 10.00
C LEU A 301 13.54 -7.64 10.06
N GLN A 302 12.79 -8.60 10.57
CA GLN A 302 13.19 -10.00 10.68
C GLN A 302 12.09 -10.89 10.14
N PHE A 303 12.47 -11.93 9.40
CA PHE A 303 11.55 -12.96 8.93
C PHE A 303 12.24 -14.32 8.94
N ARG A 304 11.45 -15.38 8.81
CA ARG A 304 11.96 -16.73 8.61
C ARG A 304 11.83 -17.08 7.13
N ALA A 305 12.92 -17.52 6.52
CA ALA A 305 12.97 -17.95 5.12
C ALA A 305 12.39 -19.36 4.96
N ASP A 306 11.11 -19.55 5.32
CA ASP A 306 10.43 -20.84 5.41
C ASP A 306 9.41 -21.11 4.30
N ASN A 307 9.36 -20.27 3.26
CA ASN A 307 8.43 -20.41 2.16
C ASN A 307 9.17 -20.74 0.83
N PRO A 308 9.20 -22.01 0.39
CA PRO A 308 9.93 -22.42 -0.82
C PRO A 308 9.56 -21.59 -2.05
N GLY A 309 10.51 -20.84 -2.60
CA GLY A 309 10.23 -19.98 -3.74
C GLY A 309 11.27 -18.91 -4.02
N VAL A 310 10.84 -17.96 -4.84
CA VAL A 310 11.61 -16.77 -5.20
C VAL A 310 10.71 -15.56 -4.98
N TRP A 311 11.14 -14.65 -4.11
CA TRP A 311 10.31 -13.60 -3.53
C TRP A 311 10.93 -12.22 -3.77
N PRO A 312 10.25 -11.35 -4.53
CA PRO A 312 10.64 -9.95 -4.62
C PRO A 312 10.57 -9.25 -3.26
N PHE A 313 11.56 -8.42 -2.98
CA PHE A 313 11.54 -7.45 -1.89
C PHE A 313 11.83 -6.08 -2.49
N HIS A 314 10.87 -5.17 -2.50
CA HIS A 314 11.00 -3.95 -3.29
C HIS A 314 10.26 -2.76 -2.68
N CYS A 315 10.64 -1.57 -3.15
CA CYS A 315 9.87 -0.38 -2.86
C CYS A 315 8.50 -0.46 -3.54
N HIS A 316 7.43 -0.19 -2.79
CA HIS A 316 6.04 -0.23 -3.24
C HIS A 316 5.57 1.09 -3.86
N ILE A 317 6.50 1.98 -4.19
CA ILE A 317 6.28 3.09 -5.11
C ILE A 317 6.65 2.58 -6.50
N GLU A 318 5.66 2.44 -7.38
CA GLU A 318 5.82 1.77 -8.68
C GLU A 318 6.94 2.37 -9.53
N SER A 319 7.07 3.70 -9.55
CA SER A 319 8.15 4.37 -10.28
C SER A 319 9.53 4.00 -9.73
N HIS A 320 9.67 3.81 -8.42
CA HIS A 320 10.93 3.44 -7.79
C HIS A 320 11.29 1.98 -8.12
N PHE A 321 10.31 1.07 -8.05
CA PHE A 321 10.49 -0.33 -8.46
C PHE A 321 10.91 -0.43 -9.93
N PHE A 322 10.20 0.26 -10.84
CA PHE A 322 10.52 0.30 -12.27
C PHE A 322 11.94 0.85 -12.53
N MET A 323 12.39 1.79 -11.70
CA MET A 323 13.72 2.38 -11.76
C MET A 323 14.80 1.57 -11.01
N GLY A 324 14.50 0.37 -10.49
CA GLY A 324 15.49 -0.56 -9.94
C GLY A 324 15.55 -0.65 -8.41
N MET A 325 14.57 -0.08 -7.69
CA MET A 325 14.51 -0.12 -6.23
C MET A 325 13.93 -1.44 -5.71
N GLY A 326 14.70 -2.51 -5.81
CA GLY A 326 14.30 -3.81 -5.30
C GLY A 326 15.43 -4.81 -5.28
N VAL A 327 15.15 -5.97 -4.71
CA VAL A 327 16.01 -7.16 -4.71
C VAL A 327 15.10 -8.40 -4.81
N VAL A 328 15.71 -9.56 -4.96
CA VAL A 328 15.00 -10.83 -4.98
C VAL A 328 15.67 -11.83 -4.04
N PHE A 329 14.85 -12.45 -3.19
CA PHE A 329 15.23 -13.51 -2.27
C PHE A 329 14.84 -14.86 -2.87
N ALA A 330 15.69 -15.87 -2.71
CA ALA A 330 15.38 -17.23 -3.12
C ALA A 330 15.73 -18.21 -2.00
N GLU A 331 14.80 -19.08 -1.67
CA GLU A 331 14.91 -19.99 -0.52
C GLU A 331 14.19 -21.30 -0.83
N GLY A 332 14.78 -22.43 -0.43
CA GLY A 332 14.16 -23.76 -0.57
C GLY A 332 13.66 -24.10 -1.97
N VAL A 333 14.23 -23.55 -3.05
CA VAL A 333 13.70 -23.74 -4.43
C VAL A 333 13.72 -25.21 -4.87
N ASP A 334 14.61 -26.02 -4.30
CA ASP A 334 14.64 -27.47 -4.43
C ASP A 334 13.36 -28.16 -3.92
N ARG A 335 12.64 -27.53 -2.99
CA ARG A 335 11.38 -28.00 -2.40
C ARG A 335 10.14 -27.56 -3.16
N VAL A 336 10.29 -26.66 -4.14
CA VAL A 336 9.19 -26.27 -5.03
C VAL A 336 8.79 -27.48 -5.87
N GLY A 337 7.48 -27.71 -5.99
CA GLY A 337 6.93 -28.80 -6.80
C GLY A 337 7.25 -28.67 -8.29
N LYS A 338 6.69 -29.57 -9.08
CA LYS A 338 6.80 -29.49 -10.54
C LYS A 338 6.16 -28.20 -11.04
N LEU A 339 6.92 -27.41 -11.79
CA LEU A 339 6.42 -26.18 -12.39
C LEU A 339 5.39 -26.49 -13.49
N PRO A 340 4.28 -25.74 -13.58
CA PRO A 340 3.31 -25.89 -14.67
C PRO A 340 3.94 -25.63 -16.04
N SER A 341 3.58 -26.39 -17.06
CA SER A 341 4.06 -26.12 -18.43
C SER A 341 3.57 -24.78 -18.99
N SER A 342 2.46 -24.25 -18.46
CA SER A 342 1.89 -22.96 -18.87
C SER A 342 2.80 -21.76 -18.59
N ILE A 343 3.76 -21.86 -17.67
CA ILE A 343 4.69 -20.76 -17.35
C ILE A 343 6.01 -20.81 -18.16
N MET A 344 6.18 -21.83 -19.02
CA MET A 344 7.39 -22.05 -19.83
C MET A 344 7.34 -21.35 -21.20
N GLY A 345 6.72 -20.16 -21.24
CA GLY A 345 6.38 -19.46 -22.49
C GLY A 345 7.36 -18.38 -22.93
N CYS A 346 8.30 -17.98 -22.08
CA CYS A 346 9.13 -16.78 -22.27
C CYS A 346 10.61 -17.00 -21.94
N GLY A 347 11.47 -16.11 -22.43
CA GLY A 347 12.92 -16.21 -22.26
C GLY A 347 13.46 -17.58 -22.69
N GLU A 348 14.44 -18.07 -21.93
CA GLU A 348 15.07 -19.39 -22.12
C GLU A 348 14.18 -20.55 -21.68
N SER A 349 13.07 -20.28 -20.98
CA SER A 349 12.10 -21.34 -20.64
C SER A 349 11.24 -21.74 -21.85
N LYS A 350 11.28 -20.95 -22.93
CA LYS A 350 10.46 -21.18 -24.13
C LYS A 350 10.77 -22.53 -24.75
N GLY A 351 9.80 -23.44 -24.67
CA GLY A 351 9.92 -24.79 -25.23
C GLY A 351 10.18 -25.87 -24.18
N PHE A 352 10.40 -25.50 -22.91
CA PHE A 352 10.44 -26.48 -21.82
C PHE A 352 9.06 -27.11 -21.67
N GLY A 353 9.02 -28.46 -21.58
CA GLY A 353 7.77 -29.20 -21.42
C GLY A 353 6.87 -29.26 -22.67
N ARG A 354 7.38 -28.90 -23.86
CA ARG A 354 6.78 -29.34 -25.12
C ARG A 354 7.20 -30.80 -25.37
N PRO A 355 6.27 -31.69 -25.73
CA PRO A 355 6.59 -33.09 -26.04
C PRO A 355 7.52 -33.23 -27.25
#